data_AF-A0A961YWT6-F1
#
_entry.id   AF-A0A961YWT6-F1
#
_cell.length_a   1.000
_cell.length_b   1.000
_cell.length_c   1.000
_cell.angle_alpha   90.00
_cell.angle_beta   90.00
_cell.angle_gamma   90.00
#
_symmetry.space_group_name_H-M   'P 1'
#
loop_
_entity.id
_entity.type
_entity.pdbx_description
1 polymer ?
#
loop_
_entity_poly.entity_id
_entity_poly.type
_entity_poly.pdbx_seq_one_letter_code
_entity_poly.pdbx_strand_id
1 'polypeptide(L)'
;MAEQSGLIPIGQAARLLMISEERIRQLQKQGYIPKADKRGVVQLVGAVQGYLRYLKDDERRSAKSAADSRVRDARALEIELRIAERSRDLIPLEDALADMAEFAAAVRSELAGLPARLTRIMDERHRIETEVDGVLARLSERADQKAAALGSGRGDSQAQPQAAAG
;
A
#
# COMPACT_ATOMS: atom_id res chain seq x y z
N MET A 1 -18.24 -23.68 -49.66
CA MET A 1 -19.36 -22.74 -49.88
C MET A 1 -18.80 -21.33 -49.71
N ALA A 2 -18.61 -20.61 -50.81
CA ALA A 2 -18.11 -19.24 -50.78
C ALA A 2 -19.28 -18.31 -50.46
N GLU A 3 -19.41 -17.93 -49.19
CA GLU A 3 -20.47 -17.02 -48.74
C GLU A 3 -20.32 -15.64 -49.38
N GLN A 4 -21.48 -15.10 -49.77
CA GLN A 4 -21.67 -13.87 -50.52
C GLN A 4 -20.98 -12.68 -49.85
N SER A 5 -20.27 -11.89 -50.66
CA SER A 5 -19.42 -10.75 -50.35
C SER A 5 -19.74 -9.97 -49.07
N GLY A 6 -19.14 -10.39 -47.94
CA GLY A 6 -19.09 -9.62 -46.68
C GLY A 6 -18.17 -8.40 -46.71
N LEU A 7 -17.84 -7.90 -47.92
CA LEU A 7 -16.92 -6.79 -48.14
C LEU A 7 -17.69 -5.49 -47.94
N ILE A 8 -17.32 -4.76 -46.89
CA ILE A 8 -17.89 -3.46 -46.56
C ILE A 8 -16.87 -2.35 -46.76
N PRO A 9 -17.28 -1.14 -47.14
CA PRO A 9 -16.39 0.02 -47.18
C PRO A 9 -15.74 0.27 -45.82
N ILE A 10 -14.48 0.74 -45.82
CA ILE A 10 -13.76 1.08 -44.58
C ILE A 10 -14.57 2.07 -43.72
N GLY A 11 -15.21 3.07 -44.33
CA GLY A 11 -16.07 4.01 -43.61
C GLY A 11 -17.29 3.35 -42.93
N GLN A 12 -17.82 2.28 -43.51
CA GLN A 12 -18.91 1.51 -42.88
C GLN A 12 -18.38 0.66 -41.72
N ALA A 13 -17.22 0.02 -41.89
CA ALA A 13 -16.56 -0.71 -40.82
C ALA A 13 -16.17 0.20 -39.64
N ALA A 14 -15.71 1.42 -39.94
CA ALA A 14 -15.34 2.43 -38.96
C ALA A 14 -16.53 2.82 -38.09
N ARG A 15 -17.68 3.10 -38.72
CA ARG A 15 -18.93 3.39 -38.02
C ARG A 15 -19.41 2.19 -37.18
N LEU A 16 -19.33 0.97 -37.74
CA LEU A 16 -19.77 -0.24 -37.04
C LEU A 16 -18.93 -0.55 -35.80
N LEU A 17 -17.61 -0.34 -35.88
CA LEU A 17 -16.68 -0.56 -34.76
C LEU A 17 -16.52 0.68 -33.87
N MET A 18 -17.21 1.78 -34.19
CA MET A 18 -17.11 3.08 -33.50
C MET A 18 -15.67 3.60 -33.37
N ILE A 19 -14.88 3.46 -34.44
CA ILE A 19 -13.49 3.95 -34.52
C ILE A 19 -13.28 4.76 -35.80
N SER A 20 -12.16 5.47 -35.90
CA SER A 20 -11.82 6.19 -37.13
C SER A 20 -11.41 5.23 -38.26
N GLU A 21 -11.60 5.64 -39.50
CA GLU A 21 -11.10 4.89 -40.66
C GLU A 21 -9.58 4.71 -40.62
N GLU A 22 -8.87 5.71 -40.10
CA GLU A 22 -7.43 5.63 -39.92
C GLU A 22 -7.04 4.55 -38.92
N ARG A 23 -7.84 4.36 -37.86
CA ARG A 23 -7.62 3.29 -36.90
C ARG A 23 -7.78 1.91 -37.54
N ILE A 24 -8.73 1.73 -38.46
CA ILE A 24 -8.86 0.49 -39.23
C ILE A 24 -7.60 0.24 -40.07
N ARG A 25 -7.10 1.26 -40.77
CA ARG A 25 -5.86 1.17 -41.55
C ARG A 25 -4.65 0.82 -40.69
N GLN A 26 -4.55 1.40 -39.49
CA GLN A 26 -3.51 1.05 -38.52
C GLN A 26 -3.61 -0.42 -38.07
N LEU A 27 -4.81 -0.89 -37.73
CA LEU A 27 -5.03 -2.28 -37.33
C LEU A 27 -4.75 -3.27 -38.47
N GLN A 28 -4.95 -2.88 -39.73
CA GLN A 28 -4.50 -3.66 -40.89
C GLN A 28 -2.97 -3.70 -41.02
N LYS A 29 -2.27 -2.59 -40.76
CA LYS A 29 -0.80 -2.55 -40.74
C LYS A 29 -0.23 -3.41 -39.61
N GLN A 30 -0.90 -3.41 -38.46
CA GLN A 30 -0.56 -4.22 -37.29
C GLN A 30 -0.96 -5.70 -37.45
N GLY A 31 -1.63 -6.08 -38.54
CA GLY A 31 -2.00 -7.46 -38.84
C GLY A 31 -3.25 -7.97 -38.11
N TYR A 32 -3.95 -7.13 -37.34
CA TYR A 32 -5.17 -7.52 -36.63
C TYR A 32 -6.37 -7.67 -37.58
N ILE A 33 -6.54 -6.73 -38.51
CA ILE A 33 -7.63 -6.76 -39.50
C ILE A 33 -7.06 -7.24 -40.84
N PRO A 34 -7.63 -8.29 -41.46
CA PRO A 34 -7.17 -8.75 -42.77
C PRO A 34 -7.41 -7.69 -43.85
N LYS A 35 -6.48 -7.60 -44.81
CA LYS A 35 -6.63 -6.76 -46.01
C LYS A 35 -7.52 -7.48 -47.02
N ALA A 36 -8.40 -6.75 -47.70
CA ALA A 36 -9.19 -7.27 -48.80
C ALA A 36 -8.47 -7.04 -50.14
N ASP A 37 -8.80 -7.86 -51.14
CA ASP A 37 -8.22 -7.77 -52.49
C ASP A 37 -8.60 -6.48 -53.22
N LYS A 38 -9.79 -5.93 -52.91
CA LYS A 38 -10.27 -4.66 -53.45
C LYS A 38 -9.90 -3.49 -52.52
N ARG A 39 -9.39 -2.41 -53.12
CA ARG A 39 -9.00 -1.20 -52.38
C ARG A 39 -10.23 -0.52 -51.77
N GLY A 40 -10.10 -0.04 -50.52
CA GLY A 40 -11.14 0.72 -49.82
C GLY A 40 -12.23 -0.10 -49.15
N VAL A 41 -12.15 -1.44 -49.19
CA VAL A 41 -13.09 -2.34 -48.51
C VAL A 41 -12.37 -3.28 -47.54
N VAL A 42 -13.12 -3.86 -46.61
CA VAL A 42 -12.68 -4.86 -45.64
C VAL A 42 -13.73 -5.94 -45.48
N GLN A 43 -13.31 -7.15 -45.13
CA GLN A 43 -14.26 -8.19 -44.73
C GLN A 43 -14.86 -7.87 -43.37
N LEU A 44 -16.19 -7.76 -43.29
CA LEU A 44 -16.92 -7.44 -42.06
C LEU A 44 -16.51 -8.37 -40.91
N VAL A 45 -16.59 -9.69 -41.13
CA VAL A 45 -16.25 -10.70 -40.12
C VAL A 45 -14.79 -10.55 -39.67
N GLY A 46 -13.87 -10.36 -40.63
CA GLY A 46 -12.45 -10.17 -40.34
C GLY A 46 -12.16 -8.88 -39.55
N ALA A 47 -12.89 -7.79 -39.85
CA ALA A 47 -12.75 -6.52 -39.14
C ALA A 47 -13.23 -6.63 -37.69
N VAL A 48 -14.39 -7.25 -37.46
CA VAL A 48 -14.94 -7.46 -36.11
C VAL A 48 -14.05 -8.38 -35.28
N GLN A 49 -13.69 -9.54 -35.81
CA GLN A 49 -12.83 -10.50 -35.11
C GLN A 49 -11.43 -9.94 -34.84
N GLY A 50 -10.86 -9.22 -35.81
CA GLY A 50 -9.57 -8.55 -35.68
C GLY A 50 -9.58 -7.49 -34.58
N TYR A 51 -10.64 -6.68 -34.53
CA TYR A 51 -10.80 -5.66 -33.50
C TYR A 51 -11.01 -6.25 -32.10
N LEU A 52 -11.83 -7.30 -31.97
CA LEU A 52 -12.00 -8.01 -30.68
C LEU A 52 -10.68 -8.62 -30.18
N ARG A 53 -9.85 -9.16 -31.08
CA ARG A 53 -8.53 -9.67 -30.73
C ARG A 53 -7.60 -8.57 -30.26
N TYR A 54 -7.60 -7.43 -30.95
CA TYR A 54 -6.84 -6.25 -30.56
C TYR A 54 -7.22 -5.78 -29.14
N LEU A 55 -8.51 -5.67 -28.82
CA LEU A 55 -8.97 -5.25 -27.49
C LEU A 55 -8.48 -6.18 -26.39
N LYS A 56 -8.60 -7.51 -26.59
CA LYS A 56 -8.12 -8.51 -25.61
C LYS A 56 -6.61 -8.44 -25.39
N ASP A 57 -5.83 -8.24 -26.47
CA ASP A 57 -4.38 -8.11 -26.37
C ASP A 57 -3.93 -6.80 -25.71
N ASP A 58 -4.66 -5.71 -25.95
CA ASP A 58 -4.40 -4.40 -25.34
C ASP A 58 -4.68 -4.43 -23.83
N GLU A 59 -5.81 -5.01 -23.43
CA GLU A 59 -6.18 -5.23 -22.03
C GLU A 59 -5.14 -6.09 -21.30
N ARG A 60 -4.70 -7.19 -21.92
CA ARG A 60 -3.64 -8.06 -21.37
C ARG A 60 -2.30 -7.33 -21.22
N ARG A 61 -1.92 -6.46 -22.17
CA ARG A 61 -0.68 -5.67 -22.09
C ARG A 61 -0.76 -4.60 -21.00
N SER A 62 -1.90 -3.92 -20.89
CA SER A 62 -2.18 -2.94 -19.84
C SER A 62 -2.13 -3.55 -18.44
N ALA A 63 -2.80 -4.70 -18.24
CA ALA A 63 -2.81 -5.42 -16.96
C ALA A 63 -1.39 -5.84 -16.52
N LYS A 64 -0.56 -6.31 -17.45
CA LYS A 64 0.85 -6.66 -17.17
C LYS A 64 1.69 -5.45 -16.77
N SER A 65 1.53 -4.32 -17.46
CA SER A 65 2.27 -3.08 -17.13
C SER A 65 1.88 -2.49 -15.77
N ALA A 66 0.60 -2.58 -15.40
CA ALA A 66 0.12 -2.11 -14.11
C ALA A 66 0.61 -3.00 -12.96
N ALA A 67 0.63 -4.32 -13.16
CA ALA A 67 1.18 -5.27 -12.18
C ALA A 67 2.70 -5.07 -11.98
N ASP A 68 3.45 -4.92 -13.07
CA ASP A 68 4.90 -4.68 -13.01
C ASP A 68 5.25 -3.36 -12.30
N SER A 69 4.42 -2.31 -12.45
CA SER A 69 4.65 -1.02 -11.77
C SER A 69 4.45 -1.15 -10.26
N ARG A 70 3.36 -1.80 -9.80
CA ARG A 70 3.11 -2.00 -8.36
C ARG A 70 4.19 -2.82 -7.66
N VAL A 71 4.73 -3.83 -8.34
CA VAL A 71 5.83 -4.65 -7.79
C VAL A 71 7.12 -3.85 -7.66
N ARG A 72 7.40 -2.94 -8.61
CA ARG A 72 8.57 -2.05 -8.53
C ARG A 72 8.44 -1.04 -7.39
N ASP A 73 7.27 -0.43 -7.23
CA ASP A 73 7.01 0.55 -6.17
C ASP A 73 7.13 -0.08 -4.78
N ALA A 74 6.57 -1.28 -4.58
CA ALA A 74 6.68 -2.00 -3.31
C ALA A 74 8.14 -2.37 -2.98
N ARG A 75 8.93 -2.80 -3.98
CA ARG A 75 10.36 -3.10 -3.79
C ARG A 75 11.19 -1.85 -3.48
N ALA A 76 10.85 -0.71 -4.08
CA ALA A 76 11.54 0.55 -3.79
C ALA A 76 11.32 0.97 -2.33
N LEU A 77 10.08 0.90 -1.84
CA LEU A 77 9.73 1.21 -0.46
C LEU A 77 10.40 0.25 0.54
N GLU A 78 10.46 -1.05 0.23
CA GLU A 78 11.19 -2.02 1.06
C GLU A 78 12.69 -1.68 1.16
N ILE A 79 13.32 -1.27 0.05
CA ILE A 79 14.72 -0.86 0.03
C ILE A 79 14.94 0.40 0.85
N GLU A 80 14.06 1.40 0.73
CA GLU A 80 14.13 2.64 1.52
C GLU A 80 14.03 2.37 3.02
N LEU A 81 13.05 1.56 3.46
CA LEU A 81 12.91 1.17 4.86
C LEU A 81 14.16 0.44 5.38
N ARG A 82 14.70 -0.49 4.59
CA ARG A 82 15.92 -1.23 4.97
C ARG A 82 17.16 -0.33 5.04
N ILE A 83 17.24 0.69 4.18
CA ILE A 83 18.32 1.70 4.25
C ILE A 83 18.17 2.51 5.53
N ALA A 84 16.96 2.99 5.85
CA ALA A 84 16.67 3.78 7.04
C ALA A 84 16.93 3.01 8.35
N GLU A 85 16.62 1.71 8.40
CA GLU A 85 17.00 0.84 9.53
C GLU A 85 18.52 0.72 9.65
N ARG A 86 19.23 0.51 8.53
CA ARG A 86 20.70 0.38 8.52
C ARG A 86 21.43 1.68 8.87
N SER A 87 20.85 2.84 8.55
CA SER A 87 21.40 4.14 8.94
C SER A 87 21.09 4.52 10.39
N ARG A 88 20.32 3.67 11.12
CA ARG A 88 19.81 3.94 12.48
C ARG A 88 18.84 5.11 12.57
N ASP A 89 18.23 5.50 11.45
CA ASP A 89 17.17 6.51 11.43
C ASP A 89 15.84 5.92 11.91
N LEU A 90 15.68 4.59 11.82
CA LEU A 90 14.53 3.84 12.29
C LEU A 90 14.96 2.60 13.08
N ILE A 91 14.13 2.19 14.04
CA ILE A 91 14.25 0.92 14.76
C ILE A 91 12.95 0.11 14.62
N PRO A 92 13.01 -1.23 14.70
CA PRO A 92 11.82 -2.06 14.74
C PRO A 92 10.93 -1.68 15.93
N LEU A 93 9.61 -1.65 15.70
CA LEU A 93 8.64 -1.33 16.76
C LEU A 93 8.70 -2.34 17.90
N GLU A 94 8.96 -3.62 17.61
CA GLU A 94 9.10 -4.68 18.61
C GLU A 94 10.28 -4.42 19.55
N ASP A 95 11.43 -4.00 19.02
CA ASP A 95 12.61 -3.63 19.81
C ASP A 95 12.32 -2.43 20.71
N ALA A 96 11.69 -1.39 20.14
CA ALA A 96 11.30 -0.19 20.91
C ALA A 96 10.34 -0.50 22.06
N LEU A 97 9.38 -1.40 21.83
CA LEU A 97 8.42 -1.84 22.86
C LEU A 97 9.10 -2.72 23.92
N ALA A 98 10.03 -3.58 23.52
CA ALA A 98 10.80 -4.43 24.43
C ALA A 98 11.66 -3.57 25.37
N ASP A 99 12.42 -2.62 24.83
CA ASP A 99 13.27 -1.71 25.62
C ASP A 99 12.42 -0.88 26.60
N MET A 100 11.26 -0.38 26.16
CA MET A 100 10.35 0.37 27.01
C MET A 100 9.74 -0.49 28.13
N ALA A 101 9.41 -1.75 27.83
CA ALA A 101 8.91 -2.69 28.82
C ALA A 101 9.96 -3.03 29.88
N GLU A 102 11.22 -3.22 29.47
CA GLU A 102 12.34 -3.43 30.38
C GLU A 102 12.53 -2.22 31.31
N PHE A 103 12.54 -1.02 30.74
CA PHE A 103 12.66 0.21 31.53
C PHE A 103 11.49 0.37 32.53
N ALA A 104 10.26 0.13 32.09
CA ALA A 104 9.09 0.18 32.97
C ALA A 104 9.16 -0.87 34.10
N ALA A 105 9.66 -2.07 33.82
CA ALA A 105 9.87 -3.11 34.82
C ALA A 105 10.91 -2.70 35.87
N ALA A 106 12.01 -2.06 35.45
CA ALA A 106 13.03 -1.53 36.35
C ALA A 106 12.45 -0.44 37.28
N VAL A 107 11.69 0.51 36.73
CA VAL A 107 11.03 1.57 37.52
C VAL A 107 10.05 0.97 38.54
N ARG A 108 9.22 0.00 38.13
CA ARG A 108 8.29 -0.69 39.04
C ARG A 108 9.03 -1.40 40.17
N SER A 109 10.16 -2.06 39.87
CA SER A 109 10.98 -2.75 40.89
C SER A 109 11.52 -1.77 41.94
N GLU A 110 12.05 -0.62 41.51
CA GLU A 110 12.56 0.42 42.42
C GLU A 110 11.47 1.02 43.31
N LEU A 111 10.27 1.21 42.77
CA LEU A 111 9.12 1.74 43.50
C LEU A 111 8.54 0.71 44.49
N ALA A 112 8.52 -0.57 44.15
CA ALA A 112 8.03 -1.63 45.05
C ALA A 112 8.87 -1.74 46.34
N GLY A 113 10.16 -1.41 46.28
CA GLY A 113 11.03 -1.38 47.46
C GLY A 113 10.90 -0.11 48.32
N LEU A 114 10.26 0.94 47.82
CA LEU A 114 10.20 2.25 48.46
C LEU A 114 9.42 2.26 49.79
N PRO A 115 8.22 1.65 49.89
CA PRO A 115 7.44 1.62 51.14
C PRO A 115 8.20 0.99 52.31
N ALA A 116 8.97 -0.07 52.03
CA ALA A 116 9.77 -0.75 53.04
C ALA A 116 10.95 0.08 53.57
N ARG A 117 11.49 0.99 52.74
CA ARG A 117 12.55 1.93 53.12
C ARG A 117 12.00 3.14 53.87
N LEU A 118 10.77 3.56 53.57
CA LEU A 118 10.18 4.78 54.13
C LEU A 118 9.64 4.58 55.54
N THR A 119 9.00 3.44 55.82
CA THR A 119 8.35 3.19 57.12
C THR A 119 8.45 1.74 57.56
N ARG A 120 8.44 1.56 58.88
CA ARG A 120 8.35 0.26 59.57
C ARG A 120 6.93 -0.03 60.06
N ILE A 121 6.02 0.93 59.97
CA ILE A 121 4.62 0.77 60.36
C ILE A 121 3.89 0.05 59.23
N MET A 122 3.27 -1.10 59.54
CA MET A 122 2.64 -1.94 58.51
C MET A 122 1.45 -1.26 57.83
N ASP A 123 0.60 -0.58 58.60
CA ASP A 123 -0.58 0.11 58.03
C ASP A 123 -0.18 1.26 57.10
N GLU A 124 0.86 2.01 57.45
CA GLU A 124 1.38 3.10 56.62
C GLU A 124 2.06 2.55 55.37
N ARG A 125 2.80 1.43 55.49
CA ARG A 125 3.40 0.72 54.36
C ARG A 125 2.34 0.28 53.34
N HIS A 126 1.27 -0.38 53.79
CA HIS A 126 0.19 -0.82 52.90
C HIS A 126 -0.54 0.33 52.21
N ARG A 127 -0.73 1.47 52.90
CA ARG A 127 -1.29 2.67 52.27
C ARG A 127 -0.41 3.18 51.13
N ILE A 128 0.90 3.25 51.34
CA ILE A 128 1.84 3.70 50.32
C ILE A 128 1.90 2.71 49.15
N GLU A 129 1.96 1.40 49.42
CA GLU A 129 1.91 0.34 48.40
C GLU A 129 0.67 0.48 47.50
N THR A 130 -0.51 0.67 48.12
CA THR A 130 -1.77 0.83 47.40
C THR A 130 -1.76 2.06 46.48
N GLU A 131 -1.24 3.19 46.95
CA GLU A 131 -1.13 4.41 46.14
C GLU A 131 -0.14 4.25 44.98
N VAL A 132 1.02 3.64 45.23
CA VAL A 132 2.04 3.36 44.20
C VAL A 132 1.48 2.44 43.12
N ASP A 133 0.84 1.34 43.51
CA ASP A 133 0.23 0.40 42.58
C ASP A 133 -0.89 1.07 41.77
N GLY A 134 -1.69 1.92 42.42
CA GLY A 134 -2.73 2.71 41.75
C GLY A 134 -2.16 3.68 40.71
N VAL A 135 -1.02 4.33 40.99
CA VAL A 135 -0.33 5.19 40.01
C VAL A 135 0.21 4.36 38.85
N LEU A 136 0.85 3.22 39.12
CA LEU A 136 1.40 2.33 38.09
C LEU A 136 0.32 1.76 37.17
N ALA A 137 -0.83 1.37 37.72
CA ALA A 137 -1.97 0.89 36.92
C ALA A 137 -2.48 1.96 35.94
N ARG A 138 -2.64 3.21 36.40
CA ARG A 138 -3.03 4.34 35.53
C ARG A 138 -2.00 4.65 34.45
N LEU A 139 -0.71 4.50 34.75
CA LEU A 139 0.36 4.68 33.76
C LEU A 139 0.35 3.56 32.72
N SER A 140 0.15 2.31 33.14
CA SER A 140 0.05 1.15 32.24
C SER A 140 -1.08 1.33 31.24
N GLU A 141 -2.27 1.71 31.70
CA GLU A 141 -3.43 1.91 30.82
C GLU A 141 -3.19 3.00 29.77
N ARG A 142 -2.52 4.10 30.15
CA ARG A 142 -2.13 5.17 29.20
C ARG A 142 -1.07 4.70 28.21
N ALA A 143 -0.15 3.85 28.63
CA ALA A 143 0.87 3.27 27.77
C ALA A 143 0.26 2.33 26.72
N ASP A 144 -0.67 1.47 27.13
CA ASP A 144 -1.38 0.54 26.23
C ASP A 144 -2.18 1.30 25.15
N GLN A 145 -2.87 2.37 25.53
CA GLN A 145 -3.59 3.24 24.59
C GLN A 145 -2.65 3.86 23.54
N LYS A 146 -1.47 4.33 23.97
CA LYS A 146 -0.47 4.90 23.05
C LYS A 146 0.16 3.84 22.14
N ALA A 147 0.47 2.65 22.67
CA ALA A 147 1.00 1.54 21.88
C ALA A 147 0.01 1.10 20.79
N ALA A 148 -1.29 1.01 21.10
CA ALA A 148 -2.33 0.73 20.13
C ALA A 148 -2.44 1.81 19.04
N ALA A 149 -2.27 3.09 19.39
CA ALA A 149 -2.26 4.19 18.42
C ALA A 149 -1.05 4.09 17.46
N LEU A 150 0.15 3.82 18.00
CA LEU A 150 1.39 3.63 17.24
C LEU A 150 1.28 2.45 16.25
N GLY A 151 0.78 1.30 16.70
CA GLY A 151 0.59 0.11 15.85
C GLY A 151 -0.43 0.31 14.72
N SER A 152 -1.36 1.27 14.88
CA SER A 152 -2.33 1.62 13.83
C SER A 152 -1.80 2.63 12.80
N GLY A 153 -0.52 3.03 12.88
CA GLY A 153 0.07 4.05 12.00
C GLY A 153 -0.42 5.48 12.27
N ARG A 154 -1.08 5.71 13.40
CA ARG A 154 -1.59 7.02 13.84
C ARG A 154 -0.75 7.64 14.96
N GLY A 155 0.50 7.19 15.08
CA GLY A 155 1.48 7.78 16.00
C GLY A 155 1.88 9.17 15.53
N ASP A 156 1.27 10.19 16.12
CA ASP A 156 1.64 11.61 16.03
C ASP A 156 2.07 12.12 14.64
N SER A 157 1.07 12.44 13.81
CA SER A 157 1.22 13.39 12.70
C SER A 157 1.49 14.84 13.18
N GLN A 158 1.85 15.04 14.46
CA GLN A 158 2.14 16.35 15.06
C GLN A 158 3.36 16.31 16.01
N ALA A 159 4.44 15.65 15.65
CA ALA A 159 5.75 16.07 16.15
C ALA A 159 6.22 17.26 15.31
N GLN A 160 5.63 18.44 15.54
CA GLN A 160 6.20 19.70 15.04
C GLN A 160 7.65 19.78 15.53
N PRO A 161 8.64 20.04 14.65
CA PRO A 161 9.98 20.31 15.11
C PRO A 161 9.89 21.55 15.99
N GLN A 162 10.11 21.36 17.29
CA GLN A 162 10.21 22.47 18.22
C GLN A 162 11.45 23.24 17.77
N ALA A 163 11.19 24.33 17.05
CA ALA A 163 12.21 25.20 16.52
C ALA A 163 13.13 25.63 17.68
N ALA A 164 14.42 25.37 17.51
CA ALA A 164 15.46 26.03 18.28
C ALA A 164 15.21 27.54 18.21
N ALA A 165 14.82 28.14 19.32
CA ALA A 165 14.72 29.58 19.47
C ALA A 165 15.01 29.95 20.93
N GLY A 166 16.13 30.65 21.13
CA GLY A 166 16.45 31.40 22.35
C GLY A 166 17.57 30.83 23.17
#